data_AF-A0A358HX01-F1
#
_entry.id   AF-A0A358HX01-F1
#
_cell.length_a   1.000
_cell.length_b   1.000
_cell.length_c   1.000
_cell.angle_alpha   90.00
_cell.angle_beta   90.00
_cell.angle_gamma   90.00
#
_symmetry.space_group_name_H-M   'P 1'
#
loop_
_entity.id
_entity.type
_entity.pdbx_description
1 polymer ?
#
loop_
_entity_poly.entity_id
_entity_poly.type
_entity_poly.pdbx_seq_one_letter_code
_entity_poly.pdbx_strand_id
1 'polypeptide(L)'
;MQDKSDEYALRLSFIEATEPGSLTLARLYLEMATSQHHSKRDYALSLFDKADQLFASHLPKARDAAIAGLSLSLNNRAALELDAGQWEWAIDAASQAVALRRDRLNGCVGRKDDLERLDLGYSLAALVLAMRGAGQLDLARDAAGEAIRILGRFAGMNDQEAFVLLTKLICIYAELCDDTGQVPDAALLLPLAKAFYNSKRPQGQDAPL
;
A
#
# COMPACT_ATOMS: atom_id res chain seq x y z
N MET A 1 21.73 -2.54 -19.43
CA MET A 1 20.40 -3.10 -19.12
C MET A 1 20.29 -4.61 -19.41
N GLN A 2 21.18 -5.22 -20.21
CA GLN A 2 21.18 -6.67 -20.50
C GLN A 2 21.47 -7.56 -19.26
N ASP A 3 22.36 -7.09 -18.39
CA ASP A 3 22.95 -7.84 -17.26
C ASP A 3 21.92 -8.39 -16.25
N LYS A 4 20.92 -7.59 -15.88
CA LYS A 4 19.89 -8.01 -14.90
C LYS A 4 18.92 -9.07 -15.45
N SER A 5 18.62 -9.04 -16.75
CA SER A 5 17.70 -10.01 -17.34
C SER A 5 18.31 -11.41 -17.39
N ASP A 6 19.61 -11.49 -17.67
CA ASP A 6 20.36 -12.74 -17.73
C ASP A 6 20.57 -13.32 -16.32
N GLU A 7 20.81 -12.45 -15.32
CA GLU A 7 20.86 -12.83 -13.90
C GLU A 7 19.51 -13.40 -13.42
N TYR A 8 18.39 -12.76 -13.76
CA TYR A 8 17.05 -13.27 -13.41
C TYR A 8 16.77 -14.62 -14.05
N ALA A 9 17.13 -14.84 -15.31
CA ALA A 9 16.91 -16.12 -15.99
C ALA A 9 17.70 -17.27 -15.33
N LEU A 10 18.96 -17.03 -14.97
CA LEU A 10 19.78 -18.01 -14.27
C LEU A 10 19.22 -18.34 -12.88
N ARG A 11 18.87 -17.32 -12.08
CA ARG A 11 18.26 -17.54 -10.76
C ARG A 11 16.91 -18.26 -10.85
N LEU A 12 16.09 -17.88 -11.82
CA LEU A 12 14.77 -18.45 -12.01
C LEU A 12 14.87 -19.94 -12.34
N SER A 13 15.67 -20.30 -13.34
CA SER A 13 15.85 -21.71 -13.73
C SER A 13 16.40 -22.57 -12.60
N PHE A 14 17.35 -22.05 -11.81
CA PHE A 14 17.90 -22.75 -10.66
C PHE A 14 16.83 -22.99 -9.57
N ILE A 15 16.08 -21.96 -9.20
CA ILE A 15 15.09 -22.06 -8.11
C ILE A 15 13.87 -22.90 -8.55
N GLU A 16 13.42 -22.79 -9.79
CA GLU A 16 12.35 -23.65 -10.32
C GLU A 16 12.75 -25.14 -10.28
N ALA A 17 14.02 -25.46 -10.55
CA ALA A 17 14.52 -26.83 -10.52
C ALA A 17 14.70 -27.39 -9.09
N THR A 18 15.09 -26.54 -8.15
CA THR A 18 15.46 -26.96 -6.78
C THR A 18 14.33 -26.81 -5.77
N GLU A 19 13.50 -25.76 -5.90
CA GLU A 19 12.47 -25.38 -4.94
C GLU A 19 11.22 -24.74 -5.61
N PRO A 20 10.50 -25.44 -6.52
CA PRO A 20 9.44 -24.88 -7.37
C PRO A 20 8.21 -24.31 -6.63
N GLY A 21 8.09 -24.60 -5.33
CA GLY A 21 6.99 -24.13 -4.50
C GLY A 21 7.43 -23.19 -3.38
N SER A 22 8.65 -22.64 -3.38
CA SER A 22 9.16 -21.88 -2.25
C SER A 22 8.73 -20.41 -2.24
N LEU A 23 8.76 -19.81 -1.05
CA LEU A 23 8.64 -18.35 -0.90
C LEU A 23 9.80 -17.61 -1.57
N THR A 24 10.95 -18.26 -1.74
CA THR A 24 12.10 -17.71 -2.49
C THR A 24 11.72 -17.52 -3.95
N LEU A 25 11.09 -18.51 -4.58
CA LEU A 25 10.59 -18.40 -5.95
C LEU A 25 9.50 -17.33 -6.08
N ALA A 26 8.57 -17.28 -5.12
CA ALA A 26 7.52 -16.27 -5.10
C ALA A 26 8.09 -14.83 -5.07
N ARG A 27 9.10 -14.60 -4.23
CA ARG A 27 9.80 -13.31 -4.13
C ARG A 27 10.56 -12.97 -5.42
N LEU A 28 11.18 -13.96 -6.06
CA LEU A 28 11.87 -13.74 -7.33
C LEU A 28 10.89 -13.31 -8.43
N TYR A 29 9.74 -13.97 -8.56
CA TYR A 29 8.71 -13.55 -9.51
C TYR A 29 8.20 -12.14 -9.23
N LEU A 30 7.95 -11.79 -7.96
CA LEU A 30 7.56 -10.44 -7.56
C LEU A 30 8.63 -9.39 -7.93
N GLU A 31 9.90 -9.69 -7.66
CA GLU A 31 11.02 -8.80 -8.00
C GLU A 31 11.11 -8.58 -9.51
N MET A 32 11.06 -9.67 -10.29
CA MET A 32 11.03 -9.62 -11.74
C MET A 32 9.84 -8.80 -12.25
N ALA A 33 8.63 -9.04 -11.73
CA ALA A 33 7.43 -8.31 -12.13
C ALA A 33 7.58 -6.80 -11.90
N THR A 34 8.08 -6.43 -10.72
CA THR A 34 8.29 -5.03 -10.31
C THR A 34 9.34 -4.34 -11.20
N SER A 35 10.35 -5.07 -11.66
CA SER A 35 11.37 -4.51 -12.58
C SER A 35 10.88 -4.26 -14.01
N GLN A 36 9.80 -4.93 -14.43
CA GLN A 36 9.29 -4.92 -15.82
C GLN A 36 8.15 -3.93 -16.05
N HIS A 37 7.81 -3.14 -15.02
CA HIS A 37 6.61 -2.30 -14.87
C HIS A 37 6.24 -1.44 -16.09
N HIS A 38 7.19 -0.95 -16.89
CA HIS A 38 6.90 0.00 -17.98
C HIS A 38 7.14 -0.51 -19.40
N SER A 39 7.88 -1.61 -19.60
CA SER A 39 8.24 -2.05 -20.96
C SER A 39 7.47 -3.28 -21.45
N LYS A 40 6.90 -4.09 -20.54
CA LYS A 40 6.16 -5.33 -20.85
C LYS A 40 5.06 -5.62 -19.81
N ARG A 41 3.96 -4.86 -19.84
CA ARG A 41 2.83 -5.00 -18.89
C ARG A 41 2.33 -6.45 -18.78
N ASP A 42 2.01 -7.10 -19.89
CA ASP A 42 1.47 -8.48 -19.87
C ASP A 42 2.44 -9.49 -19.26
N TYR A 43 3.74 -9.30 -19.52
CA TYR A 43 4.77 -10.15 -18.92
C TYR A 43 4.86 -9.92 -17.40
N ALA A 44 4.84 -8.66 -16.95
CA ALA A 44 4.81 -8.32 -15.53
C ALA A 44 3.58 -8.91 -14.83
N LEU A 45 2.39 -8.82 -15.44
CA LEU A 45 1.16 -9.44 -14.93
C LEU A 45 1.29 -10.96 -14.79
N SER A 46 1.86 -11.64 -15.80
CA SER A 46 2.10 -13.09 -15.71
C SER A 46 3.05 -13.47 -14.57
N LEU A 47 4.02 -12.62 -14.24
CA LEU A 47 4.93 -12.83 -13.12
C LEU A 47 4.25 -12.56 -11.77
N PHE A 48 3.41 -11.52 -11.68
CA PHE A 48 2.57 -11.31 -10.50
C PHE A 48 1.64 -12.50 -10.25
N ASP A 49 1.00 -13.06 -11.29
CA ASP A 49 0.12 -14.23 -11.12
C ASP A 49 0.86 -15.43 -10.52
N LYS A 50 2.10 -15.67 -10.98
CA LYS A 50 2.94 -16.75 -10.43
C LYS A 50 3.35 -16.46 -8.98
N ALA A 51 3.73 -15.23 -8.66
CA ALA A 51 4.08 -14.83 -7.30
C ALA A 51 2.88 -15.00 -6.35
N ASP A 52 1.71 -14.51 -6.76
CA ASP A 52 0.48 -14.51 -5.96
C ASP A 52 0.01 -15.93 -5.66
N GLN A 53 0.03 -16.82 -6.66
CA GLN A 53 -0.31 -18.24 -6.46
C GLN A 53 0.61 -18.91 -5.44
N LEU A 54 1.92 -18.65 -5.52
CA LEU A 54 2.87 -19.21 -4.58
C LEU A 54 2.66 -18.63 -3.18
N PHE A 55 2.57 -17.31 -3.01
CA PHE A 55 2.29 -16.72 -1.70
C PHE A 55 0.98 -17.24 -1.10
N ALA A 56 -0.10 -17.33 -1.89
CA ALA A 56 -1.37 -17.87 -1.44
C ALA A 56 -1.26 -19.33 -0.94
N SER A 57 -0.48 -20.17 -1.62
CA SER A 57 -0.25 -21.57 -1.21
C SER A 57 0.45 -21.70 0.15
N HIS A 58 1.17 -20.66 0.58
CA HIS A 58 1.89 -20.62 1.86
C HIS A 58 1.07 -20.04 3.01
N LEU A 59 -0.13 -19.50 2.78
CA LEU A 59 -0.98 -18.95 3.85
C LEU A 59 -1.18 -19.91 5.04
N PRO A 60 -1.38 -21.23 4.87
CA PRO A 60 -1.58 -22.14 6.00
C PRO A 60 -0.31 -22.48 6.79
N LYS A 61 0.89 -22.29 6.22
CA LYS A 61 2.15 -22.80 6.77
C LYS A 61 3.14 -21.70 7.16
N ALA A 62 3.06 -20.55 6.51
CA ALA A 62 3.94 -19.39 6.70
C ALA A 62 3.16 -18.09 6.57
N ARG A 63 2.03 -18.01 7.29
CA ARG A 63 0.99 -16.96 7.17
C ARG A 63 1.56 -15.55 7.10
N ASP A 64 2.40 -15.15 8.04
CA ASP A 64 2.91 -13.78 8.10
C ASP A 64 3.75 -13.42 6.88
N ALA A 65 4.65 -14.31 6.45
CA ALA A 65 5.48 -14.12 5.27
C ALA A 65 4.66 -14.15 3.98
N ALA A 66 3.67 -15.03 3.90
CA ALA A 66 2.74 -15.15 2.77
C ALA A 66 1.88 -13.89 2.61
N ILE A 67 1.28 -13.39 3.70
CA ILE A 67 0.48 -12.15 3.68
C ILE A 67 1.35 -10.95 3.32
N ALA A 68 2.56 -10.85 3.88
CA ALA A 68 3.51 -9.79 3.55
C ALA A 68 3.82 -9.76 2.04
N GLY A 69 4.18 -10.92 1.47
CA GLY A 69 4.51 -11.04 0.06
C GLY A 69 3.32 -10.81 -0.88
N LEU A 70 2.18 -11.45 -0.58
CA LEU A 70 0.97 -11.34 -1.40
C LEU A 70 0.43 -9.91 -1.41
N SER A 71 0.34 -9.24 -0.26
CA SER A 71 -0.14 -7.86 -0.22
C SER A 71 0.80 -6.88 -0.92
N LEU A 72 2.12 -7.10 -0.86
CA LEU A 72 3.09 -6.30 -1.62
C LEU A 72 2.94 -6.52 -3.14
N SER A 73 2.80 -7.78 -3.56
CA SER A 73 2.59 -8.14 -4.96
C SER A 73 1.33 -7.50 -5.54
N LEU A 74 0.20 -7.64 -4.84
CA LEU A 74 -1.07 -7.02 -5.22
C LEU A 74 -1.00 -5.48 -5.24
N ASN A 75 -0.29 -4.86 -4.29
CA ASN A 75 -0.11 -3.40 -4.29
C ASN A 75 0.73 -2.93 -5.49
N ASN A 76 1.77 -3.68 -5.86
CA ASN A 76 2.60 -3.38 -7.04
C ASN A 76 1.84 -3.63 -8.35
N ARG A 77 0.97 -4.65 -8.39
CA ARG A 77 0.02 -4.88 -9.48
C ARG A 77 -0.96 -3.72 -9.60
N ALA A 78 -1.53 -3.24 -8.49
CA ALA A 78 -2.43 -2.09 -8.52
C ALA A 78 -1.73 -0.83 -9.08
N ALA A 79 -0.48 -0.57 -8.70
CA ALA A 79 0.30 0.51 -9.28
C ALA A 79 0.52 0.35 -10.80
N LEU A 80 0.80 -0.87 -11.27
CA LEU A 80 0.94 -1.15 -12.71
C LEU A 80 -0.35 -0.86 -13.48
N GLU A 81 -1.48 -1.25 -12.88
CA GLU A 81 -2.79 -1.06 -13.49
C GLU A 81 -3.26 0.40 -13.45
N LEU A 82 -2.90 1.15 -12.41
CA LEU A 82 -3.09 2.61 -12.35
C LEU A 82 -2.36 3.31 -13.50
N ASP A 83 -1.08 3.00 -13.70
CA ASP A 83 -0.27 3.59 -14.78
C ASP A 83 -0.82 3.24 -16.17
N ALA A 84 -1.46 2.08 -16.30
CA ALA A 84 -2.11 1.64 -17.53
C ALA A 84 -3.54 2.16 -17.73
N GLY A 85 -4.08 2.92 -16.76
CA GLY A 85 -5.48 3.40 -16.78
C GLY A 85 -6.53 2.28 -16.66
N GLN A 86 -6.15 1.13 -16.09
CA GLN A 86 -6.97 -0.07 -15.95
C GLN A 86 -7.65 -0.08 -14.59
N TRP A 87 -8.58 0.84 -14.39
CA TRP A 87 -9.10 1.18 -13.06
C TRP A 87 -9.75 0.00 -12.32
N GLU A 88 -10.55 -0.82 -12.99
CA GLU A 88 -11.21 -1.97 -12.35
C GLU A 88 -10.20 -3.02 -11.86
N TRP A 89 -9.15 -3.28 -12.64
CA TRP A 89 -8.07 -4.18 -12.25
C TRP A 89 -7.22 -3.60 -11.11
N ALA A 90 -7.00 -2.28 -11.12
CA ALA A 90 -6.32 -1.58 -10.03
C ALA A 90 -7.15 -1.63 -8.73
N ILE A 91 -8.47 -1.44 -8.82
CA ILE A 91 -9.39 -1.52 -7.67
C ILE A 91 -9.37 -2.93 -7.07
N ASP A 92 -9.49 -3.98 -7.90
CA ASP A 92 -9.46 -5.37 -7.43
C ASP A 92 -8.15 -5.69 -6.69
N ALA A 93 -7.01 -5.41 -7.32
CA ALA A 93 -5.70 -5.67 -6.73
C ALA A 93 -5.48 -4.87 -5.43
N ALA A 94 -5.80 -3.57 -5.43
CA ALA A 94 -5.65 -2.73 -4.24
C ALA A 94 -6.60 -3.16 -3.11
N SER A 95 -7.83 -3.55 -3.42
CA SER A 95 -8.81 -4.02 -2.43
C SER A 95 -8.34 -5.29 -1.73
N GLN A 96 -7.79 -6.25 -2.49
CA GLN A 96 -7.22 -7.46 -1.92
C GLN A 96 -5.99 -7.17 -1.04
N ALA A 97 -5.11 -6.25 -1.47
CA ALA A 97 -3.97 -5.82 -0.66
C ALA A 97 -4.41 -5.15 0.66
N VAL A 98 -5.42 -4.27 0.60
CA VAL A 98 -6.04 -3.63 1.78
C VAL A 98 -6.61 -4.69 2.73
N ALA A 99 -7.35 -5.68 2.22
CA ALA A 99 -7.93 -6.73 3.05
C ALA A 99 -6.84 -7.52 3.82
N LEU A 100 -5.77 -7.92 3.13
CA LEU A 100 -4.64 -8.64 3.72
C LEU A 100 -3.89 -7.79 4.77
N ARG A 101 -3.61 -6.52 4.47
CA ARG A 101 -2.91 -5.62 5.39
C ARG A 101 -3.76 -5.22 6.58
N ARG A 102 -5.08 -5.10 6.41
CA ARG A 102 -6.04 -4.86 7.49
C ARG A 102 -6.11 -6.06 8.44
N ASP A 103 -6.21 -7.28 7.90
CA ASP A 103 -6.13 -8.50 8.71
C ASP A 103 -4.83 -8.56 9.51
N ARG A 104 -3.69 -8.28 8.87
CA ARG A 104 -2.38 -8.24 9.54
C ARG A 104 -2.30 -7.19 10.65
N LEU A 105 -2.79 -5.98 10.40
CA LEU A 105 -2.83 -4.90 11.40
C LEU A 105 -3.72 -5.28 12.59
N ASN A 106 -4.88 -5.89 12.35
CA ASN A 106 -5.78 -6.36 13.42
C ASN A 106 -5.13 -7.43 14.31
N GLY A 107 -4.19 -8.21 13.76
CA GLY A 107 -3.39 -9.17 14.52
C GLY A 107 -2.30 -8.55 15.41
N CYS A 108 -2.01 -7.26 15.30
CA CYS A 108 -1.01 -6.56 16.11
C CYS A 108 -1.53 -6.19 17.51
N VAL A 109 -1.87 -7.19 18.33
CA VAL A 109 -2.29 -6.96 19.71
C VAL A 109 -1.07 -6.77 20.62
N GLY A 110 -0.97 -5.63 21.29
CA GLY A 110 0.06 -5.38 22.32
C GLY A 110 1.48 -5.13 21.80
N ARG A 111 1.66 -4.85 20.50
CA ARG A 111 2.97 -4.55 19.89
C ARG A 111 2.95 -3.26 19.07
N LYS A 112 4.14 -2.77 18.73
CA LYS A 112 4.30 -1.65 17.78
C LYS A 112 3.78 -2.09 16.40
N ASP A 113 2.91 -1.29 15.80
CA ASP A 113 2.20 -1.60 14.55
C ASP A 113 2.40 -0.51 13.47
N ASP A 114 3.40 0.37 13.66
CA ASP A 114 3.67 1.48 12.76
C ASP A 114 3.90 0.97 11.32
N LEU A 115 4.70 -0.09 11.12
CA LEU A 115 4.94 -0.66 9.80
C LEU A 115 3.64 -1.15 9.14
N GLU A 116 2.83 -1.93 9.87
CA GLU A 116 1.55 -2.43 9.35
C GLU A 116 0.56 -1.31 9.00
N ARG A 117 0.56 -0.20 9.75
CA ARG A 117 -0.26 0.98 9.43
C ARG A 117 0.22 1.70 8.19
N LEU A 118 1.53 1.86 8.03
CA LEU A 118 2.11 2.51 6.87
C LEU A 118 1.86 1.68 5.60
N ASP A 119 2.08 0.37 5.67
CA ASP A 119 1.75 -0.58 4.60
C ASP A 119 0.27 -0.49 4.22
N LEU A 120 -0.65 -0.54 5.20
CA LEU A 120 -2.08 -0.42 4.91
C LEU A 120 -2.43 0.95 4.29
N GLY A 121 -1.79 2.03 4.76
CA GLY A 121 -1.93 3.37 4.18
C GLY A 121 -1.55 3.42 2.70
N TYR A 122 -0.46 2.75 2.30
CA TYR A 122 -0.05 2.68 0.89
C TYR A 122 -1.08 1.96 0.00
N SER A 123 -1.66 0.85 0.48
CA SER A 123 -2.69 0.14 -0.29
C SER A 123 -4.00 0.91 -0.36
N LEU A 124 -4.38 1.60 0.71
CA LEU A 124 -5.52 2.50 0.66
C LEU A 124 -5.29 3.67 -0.29
N ALA A 125 -4.08 4.23 -0.35
CA ALA A 125 -3.77 5.27 -1.33
C ALA A 125 -3.89 4.78 -2.78
N ALA A 126 -3.40 3.57 -3.08
CA ALA A 126 -3.61 2.96 -4.39
C ALA A 126 -5.11 2.75 -4.70
N LEU A 127 -5.87 2.26 -3.72
CA LEU A 127 -7.32 2.07 -3.86
C LEU A 127 -8.07 3.38 -4.11
N VAL A 128 -7.73 4.45 -3.38
CA VAL A 128 -8.29 5.79 -3.55
C VAL A 128 -8.05 6.31 -4.96
N LEU A 129 -6.81 6.19 -5.45
CA LEU A 129 -6.47 6.64 -6.80
C LEU A 129 -7.23 5.82 -7.87
N ALA A 130 -7.36 4.51 -7.68
CA ALA A 130 -8.04 3.64 -8.62
C ALA A 130 -9.54 3.93 -8.68
N MET A 131 -10.19 4.08 -7.51
CA MET A 131 -11.60 4.46 -7.41
C MET A 131 -11.86 5.85 -8.00
N ARG A 132 -10.96 6.82 -7.75
CA ARG A 132 -11.06 8.15 -8.36
C ARG A 132 -10.95 8.07 -9.88
N GLY A 133 -9.99 7.31 -10.40
CA GLY A 133 -9.82 7.09 -11.84
C GLY A 133 -11.04 6.42 -12.50
N ALA A 134 -11.70 5.51 -11.79
CA ALA A 134 -12.96 4.89 -12.22
C ALA A 134 -14.20 5.80 -12.08
N GLY A 135 -14.06 7.02 -11.53
CA GLY A 135 -15.18 7.92 -11.27
C GLY A 135 -16.02 7.54 -10.03
N GLN A 136 -15.56 6.61 -9.20
CA GLN A 136 -16.22 6.16 -7.97
C GLN A 136 -15.87 7.11 -6.80
N LEU A 137 -16.25 8.39 -6.92
CA LEU A 137 -15.75 9.46 -6.06
C LEU A 137 -16.16 9.32 -4.58
N ASP A 138 -17.39 8.88 -4.30
CA ASP A 138 -17.84 8.64 -2.91
C ASP A 138 -17.02 7.52 -2.23
N LEU A 139 -16.78 6.41 -2.95
CA LEU A 139 -15.98 5.30 -2.44
C LEU A 139 -14.52 5.72 -2.23
N ALA A 140 -13.96 6.48 -3.18
CA ALA A 140 -12.62 7.04 -3.06
C ALA A 140 -12.51 7.96 -1.82
N ARG A 141 -13.51 8.81 -1.57
CA ARG A 141 -13.56 9.72 -0.41
C ARG A 141 -13.56 8.93 0.89
N ASP A 142 -14.40 7.90 0.98
CA ASP A 142 -14.55 7.09 2.18
C ASP A 142 -13.25 6.30 2.48
N ALA A 143 -12.61 5.75 1.44
CA ALA A 143 -11.31 5.08 1.54
C ALA A 143 -10.19 6.06 1.94
N ALA A 144 -10.19 7.29 1.42
CA ALA A 144 -9.22 8.32 1.81
C ALA A 144 -9.40 8.71 3.28
N GLY A 145 -10.65 8.85 3.74
CA GLY A 145 -10.97 9.08 5.14
C GLY A 145 -10.46 7.95 6.04
N GLU A 146 -10.59 6.69 5.62
CA GLU A 146 -10.01 5.55 6.35
C GLU A 146 -8.49 5.61 6.42
N ALA A 147 -7.83 5.89 5.29
CA ALA A 147 -6.38 5.99 5.22
C ALA A 147 -5.85 7.07 6.18
N ILE A 148 -6.54 8.22 6.24
CA ILE A 148 -6.21 9.32 7.16
C ILE A 148 -6.38 8.88 8.62
N ARG A 149 -7.43 8.14 8.97
CA ARG A 149 -7.59 7.61 10.35
C ARG A 149 -6.45 6.68 10.74
N ILE A 150 -6.04 5.79 9.84
CA ILE A 150 -4.97 4.82 10.08
C ILE A 150 -3.62 5.52 10.24
N LEU A 151 -3.30 6.42 9.31
CA LEU A 151 -2.04 7.17 9.28
C LEU A 151 -2.00 8.32 10.28
N GLY A 152 -3.13 8.71 10.85
CA GLY A 152 -3.20 9.78 11.85
C GLY A 152 -2.33 9.54 13.08
N ARG A 153 -2.00 8.27 13.37
CA ARG A 153 -1.02 7.89 14.40
C ARG A 153 0.35 8.55 14.20
N PHE A 154 0.75 8.79 12.95
CA PHE A 154 2.03 9.42 12.59
C PHE A 154 2.01 10.93 12.67
N ALA A 155 0.85 11.55 12.86
CA ALA A 155 0.76 13.01 12.93
C ALA A 155 1.60 13.53 14.11
N GLY A 156 2.55 14.41 13.81
CA GLY A 156 3.48 14.96 14.79
C GLY A 156 4.67 14.06 15.17
N MET A 157 4.81 12.88 14.55
CA MET A 157 6.03 12.06 14.64
C MET A 157 7.08 12.53 13.63
N ASN A 158 8.35 12.23 13.91
CA ASN A 158 9.44 12.46 12.95
C ASN A 158 9.57 11.28 11.96
N ASP A 159 8.50 11.04 11.20
CA ASP A 159 8.43 10.01 10.16
C ASP A 159 8.11 10.69 8.82
N GLN A 160 9.14 10.86 7.98
CA GLN A 160 9.01 11.59 6.73
C GLN A 160 8.13 10.86 5.71
N GLU A 161 8.20 9.53 5.67
CA GLU A 161 7.45 8.71 4.72
C GLU A 161 5.96 8.79 5.03
N ALA A 162 5.59 8.55 6.30
CA ALA A 162 4.22 8.67 6.75
C ALA A 162 3.69 10.09 6.62
N PHE A 163 4.50 11.12 6.88
CA PHE A 163 4.10 12.52 6.72
C PHE A 163 3.73 12.84 5.27
N VAL A 164 4.56 12.43 4.30
CA VAL A 164 4.31 12.68 2.88
C VAL A 164 3.04 11.97 2.43
N LEU A 165 2.87 10.70 2.81
CA LEU A 165 1.69 9.91 2.45
C LEU A 165 0.40 10.50 3.05
N LEU A 166 0.41 10.80 4.35
CA LEU A 166 -0.72 11.38 5.06
C LEU A 166 -1.13 12.73 4.47
N THR A 167 -0.17 13.59 4.16
CA THR A 167 -0.46 14.92 3.58
C THR A 167 -1.10 14.79 2.19
N LYS A 168 -0.59 13.90 1.34
CA LYS A 168 -1.19 13.63 0.02
C LYS A 168 -2.63 13.14 0.15
N LEU A 169 -2.89 12.21 1.08
CA LEU A 169 -4.22 11.69 1.33
C LEU A 169 -5.19 12.75 1.87
N ILE A 170 -4.73 13.66 2.74
CA ILE A 170 -5.54 14.79 3.22
C ILE A 170 -5.94 15.70 2.04
N CYS A 171 -5.02 16.01 1.14
CA CYS A 171 -5.33 16.80 -0.05
C CYS A 171 -6.34 16.10 -0.95
N ILE A 172 -6.12 14.81 -1.27
CA ILE A 172 -7.04 14.01 -2.09
C ILE A 172 -8.42 13.91 -1.42
N TYR A 173 -8.48 13.69 -0.11
CA TYR A 173 -9.74 13.64 0.63
C TYR A 173 -10.51 14.96 0.56
N ALA A 174 -9.83 16.10 0.69
CA ALA A 174 -10.45 17.41 0.57
C ALA A 174 -10.99 17.65 -0.85
N GLU A 175 -10.21 17.36 -1.89
CA GLU A 175 -10.67 17.41 -3.28
C GLU A 175 -11.90 16.53 -3.50
N LEU A 176 -11.88 15.29 -3.00
CA LEU A 176 -13.01 14.37 -3.14
C LEU A 176 -14.25 14.82 -2.36
N CYS A 177 -14.09 15.51 -1.22
CA CYS A 177 -15.20 16.13 -0.52
C CYS A 177 -15.84 17.21 -1.39
N ASP A 178 -15.03 18.11 -1.95
CA ASP A 178 -15.53 19.16 -2.86
C ASP A 178 -16.21 18.56 -4.10
N ASP A 179 -15.58 17.59 -4.74
CA ASP A 179 -16.10 16.89 -5.93
C ASP A 179 -17.43 16.16 -5.64
N THR A 180 -17.66 15.74 -4.39
CA THR A 180 -18.90 15.06 -3.95
C THR A 180 -19.87 15.98 -3.22
N GLY A 181 -19.61 17.29 -3.17
CA GLY A 181 -20.45 18.28 -2.48
C GLY A 181 -20.55 18.08 -0.96
N GLN A 182 -19.58 17.39 -0.36
CA GLN A 182 -19.47 17.16 1.07
C GLN A 182 -18.49 18.13 1.73
N VAL A 183 -18.67 18.40 3.02
CA VAL A 183 -17.70 19.15 3.81
C VAL A 183 -16.71 18.15 4.45
N PRO A 184 -15.39 18.41 4.38
CA PRO A 184 -14.41 17.55 5.06
C PRO A 184 -14.70 17.39 6.56
N ASP A 185 -14.63 16.16 7.05
CA ASP A 185 -14.94 15.85 8.45
C ASP A 185 -13.95 16.51 9.42
N ALA A 186 -14.42 17.50 10.17
CA ALA A 186 -13.62 18.19 11.16
C ALA A 186 -13.14 17.27 12.30
N ALA A 187 -13.92 16.24 12.66
CA ALA A 187 -13.53 15.27 13.68
C ALA A 187 -12.34 14.42 13.22
N LEU A 188 -12.20 14.21 11.90
CA LEU A 188 -11.06 13.54 11.29
C LEU A 188 -9.82 14.45 11.22
N LEU A 189 -9.98 15.71 10.80
CA LEU A 189 -8.85 16.59 10.48
C LEU A 189 -8.28 17.37 11.67
N LEU A 190 -9.12 17.79 12.63
CA LEU A 190 -8.68 18.61 13.76
C LEU A 190 -7.63 17.94 14.67
N PRO A 191 -7.72 16.63 14.98
CA PRO A 191 -6.69 15.96 15.76
C PRO A 191 -5.31 16.01 15.08
N LEU A 192 -5.26 15.89 13.75
CA LEU A 192 -4.03 15.93 12.96
C LEU A 192 -3.41 17.33 13.00
N ALA A 193 -4.23 18.37 12.81
CA ALA A 193 -3.77 19.76 12.89
C ALA A 193 -3.16 20.07 14.27
N LYS A 194 -3.80 19.61 15.36
CA LYS A 194 -3.26 19.74 16.72
C LYS A 194 -1.93 19.01 16.88
N ALA A 195 -1.84 17.78 16.38
CA ALA A 195 -0.62 16.98 16.48
C ALA A 195 0.56 17.64 15.73
N PHE A 196 0.34 18.12 14.50
CA PHE A 196 1.36 18.85 13.72
C PHE A 196 1.75 20.19 14.36
N TYR A 197 0.81 20.89 14.97
CA TYR A 197 1.10 22.13 15.69
C TYR A 197 1.98 21.86 16.92
N ASN A 198 1.62 20.86 17.73
CA ASN A 198 2.34 20.51 18.94
C ASN A 198 3.75 20.00 18.66
N SER A 199 3.96 19.24 17.59
CA SER A 199 5.29 18.73 17.21
C SER A 199 6.27 19.84 16.78
N LYS A 200 5.76 21.04 16.45
CA LYS A 200 6.57 22.20 16.10
C LYS A 200 6.86 23.14 17.28
N ARG A 201 6.23 22.94 18.45
CA ARG A 201 6.55 23.76 19.63
C ARG A 201 7.91 23.34 20.18
N PRO A 202 8.85 24.27 20.42
CA PRO A 202 10.07 23.95 21.15
C PRO A 202 9.70 23.45 22.55
N GLN A 203 10.28 22.33 22.98
CA GLN A 203 10.12 21.82 24.34
C GLN A 203 10.61 22.90 25.32
N GLY A 204 9.70 23.55 26.05
CA GLY A 204 10.05 24.58 27.04
C GLY A 204 9.15 25.82 27.13
N GLN A 205 8.07 25.93 26.35
CA GLN A 205 7.05 26.96 26.59
C GLN A 205 5.74 26.33 27.08
N ASP A 206 5.73 25.96 28.37
CA ASP A 206 4.49 25.95 29.13
C ASP A 206 3.90 27.36 29.07
N ALA A 207 2.61 27.45 28.72
CA ALA A 207 1.89 28.71 28.77
C ALA A 207 1.87 29.20 30.24
N PRO A 208 2.20 30.46 30.54
CA PRO A 208 1.79 31.02 31.81
C PRO A 208 0.25 31.10 31.82
N LEU A 209 -0.31 30.77 32.98
CA LEU A 209 -1.73 30.83 33.34
C LEU A 209 -2.42 32.13 32.90
#